data_AF-A0A3A0A3V9-F1
#
_entry.id   AF-A0A3A0A3V9-F1
#
_cell.length_a   1.000
_cell.length_b   1.000
_cell.length_c   1.000
_cell.angle_alpha   90.00
_cell.angle_beta   90.00
_cell.angle_gamma   90.00
#
_symmetry.space_group_name_H-M   'P 1'
#
loop_
_entity.id
_entity.type
_entity.pdbx_description
1 polymer ?
#
loop_
_entity_poly.entity_id
_entity_poly.type
_entity_poly.pdbx_seq_one_letter_code
_entity_poly.pdbx_strand_id
1 'polypeptide(L)'
;SALLGACWVPVGAPGHAGAQKMHWQRTLDERFGADGWRLSHYMRGRIVSKAEALREYEQSYRVYLHSRPALVEFLVTYCGNVYDDQVSNVFDERYDQPHTPANHYQDIAVRRVIAEIVDDVTWPAVTDTPAEEADLVDLNDGQTHRLPRARGFRGSYLLQVRGAESPGFLLNPAVVPVHDPALIIPHPQMEGWFLHEGCQHLSVEAFWQMSKVVEVRYDRFLALGAVRHHPLAGLTA
;
A
#
# COMPACT_ATOMS: atom_id res chain seq x y z
N SER A 1 -16.72 -18.70 -26.19
CA SER A 1 -18.03 -18.01 -26.13
C SER A 1 -17.80 -16.63 -25.53
N ALA A 2 -18.38 -15.57 -26.11
CA ALA A 2 -18.21 -14.20 -25.63
C ALA A 2 -18.67 -14.02 -24.16
N LEU A 3 -19.67 -14.78 -23.73
CA LEU A 3 -20.17 -14.75 -22.34
C LEU A 3 -19.13 -15.27 -21.34
N LEU A 4 -18.34 -16.28 -21.69
CA LEU A 4 -17.29 -16.80 -20.81
C LEU A 4 -16.14 -15.78 -20.66
N GLY A 5 -15.89 -14.95 -21.67
CA GLY A 5 -14.92 -13.86 -21.60
C GLY A 5 -15.33 -12.72 -20.68
N ALA A 6 -16.62 -12.62 -20.32
CA ALA A 6 -17.12 -11.65 -19.35
C ALA A 6 -17.08 -12.17 -17.90
N CYS A 7 -16.88 -13.47 -17.70
CA CYS A 7 -16.77 -14.08 -16.37
C CYS A 7 -15.32 -14.10 -15.88
N TRP A 8 -15.13 -13.83 -14.60
CA TRP A 8 -13.83 -13.90 -13.92
C TRP A 8 -13.92 -14.94 -12.81
N VAL A 9 -12.84 -15.71 -12.63
CA VAL A 9 -12.74 -16.72 -11.58
C VAL A 9 -11.47 -16.47 -10.76
N PRO A 10 -11.53 -16.49 -9.42
CA PRO A 10 -10.34 -16.49 -8.59
C PRO A 10 -9.59 -17.82 -8.76
N VAL A 11 -8.28 -17.75 -9.05
CA VAL A 11 -7.46 -18.94 -9.31
C VAL A 11 -6.40 -19.21 -8.23
N GLY A 12 -6.28 -18.32 -7.25
CA GLY A 12 -5.43 -18.50 -6.07
C GLY A 12 -4.86 -17.20 -5.50
N ALA A 13 -4.24 -17.29 -4.34
CA ALA A 13 -3.49 -16.20 -3.72
C ALA A 13 -2.02 -16.28 -4.17
N PRO A 14 -1.46 -15.26 -4.83
CA PRO A 14 -0.12 -15.33 -5.37
C PRO A 14 0.97 -15.02 -4.33
N GLY A 15 0.60 -14.52 -3.15
CA GLY A 15 1.54 -14.14 -2.10
C GLY A 15 2.11 -12.73 -2.25
N HIS A 16 3.35 -12.55 -1.78
CA HIS A 16 4.10 -11.30 -1.88
C HIS A 16 5.00 -11.31 -3.12
N ALA A 17 4.77 -10.38 -4.06
CA ALA A 17 5.61 -10.31 -5.27
C ALA A 17 6.99 -9.70 -5.02
N GLY A 18 7.12 -8.77 -4.08
CA GLY A 18 8.37 -8.03 -3.84
C GLY A 18 9.04 -7.52 -5.13
N ALA A 19 10.31 -7.87 -5.33
CA ALA A 19 11.09 -7.55 -6.53
C ALA A 19 10.68 -8.35 -7.78
N GLN A 20 9.86 -9.39 -7.64
CA GLN A 20 9.43 -10.29 -8.71
C GLN A 20 8.19 -9.81 -9.48
N LYS A 21 7.68 -8.60 -9.22
CA LYS A 21 6.48 -8.05 -9.91
C LYS A 21 6.56 -8.17 -11.44
N MET A 22 7.70 -7.81 -12.04
CA MET A 22 7.88 -7.87 -13.50
C MET A 22 7.89 -9.31 -14.03
N HIS A 23 8.45 -10.25 -13.24
CA HIS A 23 8.43 -11.68 -13.56
C HIS A 23 7.01 -12.25 -13.47
N TRP A 24 6.26 -11.88 -12.43
CA TRP A 24 4.85 -12.24 -12.27
C TRP A 24 4.02 -11.75 -13.45
N GLN A 25 4.14 -10.45 -13.79
CA GLN A 25 3.43 -9.85 -14.91
C GLN A 25 3.68 -10.64 -16.20
N ARG A 26 4.94 -10.88 -16.54
CA ARG A 26 5.32 -11.62 -17.75
C ARG A 26 4.77 -13.05 -17.75
N THR A 27 4.92 -13.76 -16.63
CA THR A 27 4.42 -15.14 -16.49
C THR A 27 2.91 -15.22 -16.67
N LEU A 28 2.17 -14.27 -16.10
CA LEU A 28 0.71 -14.22 -16.19
C LEU A 28 0.23 -13.76 -17.56
N ASP A 29 0.91 -12.79 -18.18
CA ASP A 29 0.62 -12.32 -19.54
C ASP A 29 0.85 -13.42 -20.57
N GLU A 30 1.95 -14.17 -20.48
CA GLU A 30 2.23 -15.32 -21.35
C GLU A 30 1.18 -16.43 -21.16
N ARG A 31 0.70 -16.64 -19.94
CA ARG A 31 -0.23 -17.73 -19.60
C ARG A 31 -1.69 -17.42 -19.93
N PHE A 32 -2.13 -16.20 -19.67
CA PHE A 32 -3.54 -15.83 -19.73
C PHE A 32 -3.84 -14.79 -20.82
N GLY A 33 -2.81 -14.13 -21.36
CA GLY A 33 -2.92 -12.89 -22.12
C GLY A 33 -2.96 -11.68 -21.20
N ALA A 34 -2.44 -10.54 -21.66
CA ALA A 34 -2.35 -9.31 -20.87
C ALA A 34 -3.72 -8.75 -20.40
N ASP A 35 -4.80 -9.10 -21.10
CA ASP A 35 -6.18 -8.78 -20.74
C ASP A 35 -6.93 -9.94 -20.06
N GLY A 36 -6.24 -11.06 -19.86
CA GLY A 36 -6.79 -12.34 -19.40
C GLY A 36 -6.78 -12.55 -17.90
N TRP A 37 -6.10 -11.68 -17.15
CA TRP A 37 -5.95 -11.79 -15.71
C TRP A 37 -5.92 -10.42 -15.04
N ARG A 38 -6.14 -10.39 -13.72
CA ARG A 38 -6.00 -9.19 -12.88
C ARG A 38 -5.68 -9.56 -11.43
N LEU A 39 -5.06 -8.64 -10.70
CA LEU A 39 -4.98 -8.69 -9.24
C LEU A 39 -6.22 -8.05 -8.61
N SER A 40 -6.84 -8.81 -7.72
CA SER A 40 -7.96 -8.42 -6.87
C SER A 40 -7.65 -8.77 -5.42
N HIS A 41 -8.57 -8.46 -4.52
CA HIS A 41 -8.42 -8.75 -3.10
C HIS A 41 -9.65 -9.49 -2.58
N TYR A 42 -9.46 -10.48 -1.72
CA TYR A 42 -10.51 -11.08 -0.92
C TYR A 42 -10.67 -10.31 0.38
N MET A 43 -11.86 -9.82 0.67
CA MET A 43 -12.19 -9.21 1.97
C MET A 43 -13.67 -9.33 2.26
N ARG A 44 -14.02 -9.57 3.55
CA ARG A 44 -15.41 -9.68 4.01
C ARG A 44 -16.28 -10.63 3.15
N GLY A 45 -15.72 -11.77 2.73
CA GLY A 45 -16.43 -12.79 1.93
C GLY A 45 -16.56 -12.48 0.44
N ARG A 46 -15.92 -11.43 -0.09
CA ARG A 46 -16.06 -10.99 -1.48
C ARG A 46 -14.70 -10.76 -2.14
N ILE A 47 -14.65 -10.96 -3.46
CA ILE A 47 -13.53 -10.50 -4.29
C ILE A 47 -13.83 -9.07 -4.73
N VAL A 48 -12.90 -8.17 -4.46
CA VAL A 48 -13.02 -6.74 -4.71
C VAL A 48 -11.85 -6.23 -5.53
N SER A 49 -12.04 -5.06 -6.14
CA SER A 49 -10.98 -4.39 -6.90
C SER A 49 -9.83 -3.92 -6.01
N LYS A 50 -8.64 -3.76 -6.61
CA LYS A 50 -7.48 -3.10 -5.98
C LYS A 50 -7.85 -1.74 -5.37
N ALA A 51 -8.63 -0.93 -6.08
CA ALA A 51 -9.04 0.39 -5.62
C ALA A 51 -9.91 0.34 -4.36
N GLU A 52 -10.74 -0.70 -4.23
CA GLU A 52 -11.56 -0.92 -3.05
C GLU A 52 -10.73 -1.38 -1.85
N ALA A 53 -9.79 -2.31 -2.04
CA ALA A 53 -8.86 -2.70 -0.99
C ALA A 53 -7.96 -1.54 -0.50
N LEU A 54 -7.53 -0.66 -1.42
CA LEU A 54 -6.76 0.55 -1.06
C LEU A 54 -7.54 1.53 -0.18
N ARG A 55 -8.88 1.58 -0.29
CA ARG A 55 -9.70 2.39 0.64
C ARG A 55 -9.61 1.86 2.06
N GLU A 56 -9.62 0.54 2.25
CA GLU A 56 -9.46 -0.08 3.58
C GLU A 56 -8.02 0.08 4.12
N TYR A 57 -7.03 0.06 3.23
CA TYR A 57 -5.64 0.36 3.56
C TYR A 57 -5.50 1.79 4.11
N GLU A 58 -5.99 2.79 3.36
CA GLU A 58 -5.97 4.19 3.80
C GLU A 58 -6.83 4.43 5.04
N GLN A 59 -7.99 3.77 5.15
CA GLN A 59 -8.83 3.83 6.35
C GLN A 59 -8.08 3.34 7.61
N SER A 60 -7.15 2.39 7.45
CA SER A 60 -6.31 1.93 8.56
C SER A 60 -5.37 3.04 9.06
N TYR A 61 -4.75 3.78 8.15
CA TYR A 61 -3.99 4.99 8.50
C TYR A 61 -4.87 6.09 9.10
N ARG A 62 -6.08 6.28 8.56
CA ARG A 62 -7.05 7.25 9.07
C ARG A 62 -7.37 7.00 10.54
N VAL A 63 -7.78 5.78 10.88
CA VAL A 63 -8.07 5.38 12.26
C VAL A 63 -6.83 5.49 13.14
N TYR A 64 -5.67 5.03 12.65
CA TYR A 64 -4.42 5.03 13.40
C TYR A 64 -3.95 6.44 13.80
N LEU A 65 -4.02 7.40 12.87
CA LEU A 65 -3.62 8.79 13.08
C LEU A 65 -4.64 9.54 13.95
N HIS A 66 -5.94 9.38 13.71
CA HIS A 66 -6.98 10.04 14.52
C HIS A 66 -6.95 9.60 15.99
N SER A 67 -6.51 8.38 16.27
CA SER A 67 -6.37 7.91 17.65
C SER A 67 -5.03 8.30 18.30
N ARG A 68 -4.17 9.09 17.63
CA ARG A 68 -2.82 9.47 18.11
C ARG A 68 -2.53 10.96 17.92
N PRO A 69 -3.15 11.85 18.73
CA PRO A 69 -2.96 13.30 18.60
C PRO A 69 -1.50 13.75 18.70
N ALA A 70 -0.72 13.18 19.61
CA ALA A 70 0.70 13.52 19.76
C ALA A 70 1.53 13.19 18.50
N LEU A 71 1.17 12.12 17.78
CA LEU A 71 1.82 11.78 16.53
C LEU A 71 1.42 12.76 15.42
N VAL A 72 0.14 13.09 15.31
CA VAL A 72 -0.33 14.10 14.34
C VAL A 72 0.35 15.43 14.62
N GLU A 73 0.42 15.87 15.89
CA GLU A 73 1.12 17.09 16.30
C GLU A 73 2.60 17.06 15.91
N PHE A 74 3.28 15.92 16.12
CA PHE A 74 4.66 15.73 15.68
C PHE A 74 4.80 15.93 14.16
N LEU A 75 3.96 15.24 13.38
CA LEU A 75 3.99 15.30 11.92
C LEU A 75 3.76 16.72 11.40
N VAL A 76 2.72 17.41 11.89
CA VAL A 76 2.34 18.74 11.37
C VAL A 76 3.26 19.85 11.84
N THR A 77 3.93 19.68 12.98
CA THR A 77 4.80 20.71 13.58
C THR A 77 6.24 20.57 13.14
N TYR A 78 6.77 19.35 13.06
CA TYR A 78 8.19 19.12 12.81
C TYR A 78 8.48 18.65 11.40
N CYS A 79 7.58 17.90 10.76
CA CYS A 79 7.78 17.45 9.40
C CYS A 79 7.20 18.45 8.38
N GLY A 80 7.87 18.58 7.24
CA GLY A 80 7.39 19.29 6.05
C GLY A 80 6.85 18.32 5.00
N ASN A 81 7.30 17.06 5.00
CA ASN A 81 6.78 15.99 4.16
C ASN A 81 7.18 14.62 4.73
N VAL A 82 6.61 13.54 4.20
CA VAL A 82 6.97 12.15 4.48
C VAL A 82 7.23 11.40 3.16
N TYR A 83 8.08 10.38 3.19
CA TYR A 83 8.37 9.54 2.02
C TYR A 83 8.56 8.07 2.44
N ASP A 84 8.56 7.17 1.46
CA ASP A 84 8.64 5.72 1.71
C ASP A 84 10.07 5.19 1.85
N ASP A 85 10.73 4.75 0.77
CA ASP A 85 12.17 4.42 0.75
C ASP A 85 13.02 5.42 -0.03
N GLN A 86 12.45 6.05 -1.06
CA GLN A 86 13.15 6.99 -1.92
C GLN A 86 12.61 8.39 -1.70
N VAL A 87 13.51 9.35 -1.55
CA VAL A 87 13.14 10.77 -1.37
C VAL A 87 12.22 11.26 -2.50
N SER A 88 12.38 10.75 -3.73
CA SER A 88 11.49 11.07 -4.87
C SER A 88 10.04 10.61 -4.70
N ASN A 89 9.72 9.71 -3.76
CA ASN A 89 8.34 9.27 -3.50
C ASN A 89 7.42 10.42 -3.07
N VAL A 90 7.97 11.54 -2.60
CA VAL A 90 7.20 12.74 -2.25
C VAL A 90 6.38 13.31 -3.41
N PHE A 91 6.77 13.02 -4.66
CA PHE A 91 6.12 13.56 -5.86
C PHE A 91 4.92 12.75 -6.35
N ASP A 92 4.71 11.55 -5.82
CA ASP A 92 3.57 10.71 -6.21
C ASP A 92 2.38 10.94 -5.27
N GLU A 93 1.23 11.32 -5.82
CA GLU A 93 0.00 11.57 -5.06
C GLU A 93 -1.07 10.47 -5.26
N ARG A 94 -0.78 9.51 -6.14
CA ARG A 94 -1.70 8.47 -6.57
C ARG A 94 -1.15 7.07 -6.25
N TYR A 95 -2.03 6.17 -5.85
CA TYR A 95 -1.69 4.75 -5.62
C TYR A 95 -1.40 3.93 -6.90
N ASP A 96 -1.51 4.56 -8.07
CA ASP A 96 -1.14 3.93 -9.34
C ASP A 96 0.31 4.29 -9.67
N GLN A 97 1.21 3.33 -9.46
CA GLN A 97 2.67 3.50 -9.47
C GLN A 97 3.35 2.47 -10.39
N PRO A 98 3.06 2.47 -11.70
CA PRO A 98 3.66 1.49 -12.62
C PRO A 98 5.17 1.72 -12.82
N HIS A 99 5.67 2.93 -12.49
CA HIS A 99 7.08 3.31 -12.63
C HIS A 99 7.96 2.86 -11.48
N THR A 100 7.39 2.38 -10.36
CA THR A 100 8.17 2.02 -9.17
C THR A 100 8.37 0.51 -9.03
N PRO A 101 9.56 0.05 -8.59
CA PRO A 101 9.79 -1.37 -8.30
C PRO A 101 8.88 -1.88 -7.17
N ALA A 102 8.75 -1.10 -6.11
CA ALA A 102 7.88 -1.36 -4.97
C ALA A 102 6.77 -0.30 -4.90
N ASN A 103 5.57 -0.74 -4.49
CA ASN A 103 4.53 0.24 -4.26
C ASN A 103 4.82 0.93 -2.93
N HIS A 104 4.48 2.21 -2.86
CA HIS A 104 4.63 3.02 -1.65
C HIS A 104 3.29 3.68 -1.34
N TYR A 105 2.46 2.97 -0.59
CA TYR A 105 1.10 3.41 -0.28
C TYR A 105 1.02 4.14 1.05
N GLN A 106 1.89 3.76 1.97
CA GLN A 106 2.02 4.29 3.33
C GLN A 106 2.31 5.80 3.36
N ASP A 107 3.27 6.30 2.58
CA ASP A 107 3.61 7.71 2.56
C ASP A 107 2.47 8.54 1.94
N ILE A 108 1.87 8.04 0.85
CA ILE A 108 0.69 8.63 0.22
C ILE A 108 -0.50 8.66 1.19
N ALA A 109 -0.77 7.55 1.88
CA ALA A 109 -1.87 7.45 2.84
C ALA A 109 -1.69 8.42 4.01
N VAL A 110 -0.47 8.52 4.56
CA VAL A 110 -0.14 9.49 5.62
C VAL A 110 -0.37 10.93 5.14
N ARG A 111 0.16 11.30 3.95
CA ARG A 111 -0.04 12.64 3.38
C ARG A 111 -1.52 12.97 3.20
N ARG A 112 -2.29 12.04 2.62
CA ARG A 112 -3.72 12.23 2.36
C ARG A 112 -4.54 12.35 3.64
N VAL A 113 -4.29 11.50 4.64
CA VAL A 113 -5.01 11.57 5.91
C VAL A 113 -4.71 12.87 6.66
N ILE A 114 -3.45 13.33 6.69
CA ILE A 114 -3.14 14.64 7.30
C ILE A 114 -3.81 15.77 6.52
N ALA A 115 -3.81 15.71 5.19
CA ALA A 115 -4.51 16.68 4.35
C ALA A 115 -6.03 16.69 4.59
N GLU A 116 -6.65 15.56 4.95
CA GLU A 116 -8.04 15.48 5.38
C GLU A 116 -8.26 16.11 6.76
N ILE A 117 -7.35 15.86 7.72
CA ILE A 117 -7.42 16.41 9.08
C ILE A 117 -7.36 17.94 9.08
N VAL A 118 -6.68 18.57 8.10
CA VAL A 118 -6.70 20.03 7.91
C VAL A 118 -8.12 20.60 7.81
N ASP A 119 -9.04 19.84 7.22
CA ASP A 119 -10.44 20.27 7.03
C ASP A 119 -11.34 19.82 8.21
N ASP A 120 -10.81 19.09 9.20
CA ASP A 120 -11.54 18.64 10.38
C ASP A 120 -11.49 19.69 11.50
N VAL A 121 -12.64 20.32 11.75
CA VAL A 121 -12.81 21.34 12.80
C VAL A 121 -12.50 20.85 14.22
N THR A 122 -12.46 19.52 14.44
CA THR A 122 -12.08 18.93 15.73
C THR A 122 -10.56 18.94 15.97
N TRP A 123 -9.77 19.27 14.95
CA TRP A 123 -8.30 19.36 15.00
C TRP A 123 -7.79 20.78 14.72
N PRO A 124 -8.11 21.78 15.57
CA PRO A 124 -7.79 23.19 15.30
C PRO A 124 -6.28 23.50 15.21
N ALA A 125 -5.42 22.61 15.71
CA ALA A 125 -3.97 22.74 15.61
C ALA A 125 -3.40 22.28 14.25
N VAL A 126 -4.21 21.59 13.44
CA VAL A 126 -3.83 21.13 12.10
C VAL A 126 -4.40 22.12 11.08
N THR A 127 -3.58 23.09 10.68
CA THR A 127 -3.96 24.11 9.72
C THR A 127 -3.37 23.83 8.35
N ASP A 128 -3.99 24.41 7.32
CA ASP A 128 -3.49 24.35 5.96
C ASP A 128 -2.06 24.92 5.86
N THR A 129 -1.31 24.41 4.88
CA THR A 129 0.06 24.85 4.57
C THR A 129 0.09 25.31 3.11
N PRO A 130 0.72 26.44 2.77
CA PRO A 130 0.93 26.85 1.39
C PRO A 130 1.60 25.75 0.56
N ALA A 131 1.15 25.57 -0.68
CA ALA A 131 1.80 24.70 -1.65
C ALA A 131 3.11 25.38 -2.13
N GLU A 132 4.22 25.03 -1.50
CA GLU A 132 5.54 25.58 -1.79
C GLU A 132 6.63 24.49 -1.72
N GLU A 133 7.76 24.74 -2.35
CA GLU A 133 8.99 24.00 -2.06
C GLU A 133 9.69 24.59 -0.84
N ALA A 134 10.27 23.72 -0.02
CA ALA A 134 11.04 24.08 1.16
C ALA A 134 12.31 23.23 1.26
N ASP A 135 13.29 23.75 1.99
CA ASP A 135 14.48 23.00 2.37
C ASP A 135 14.11 22.11 3.56
N LEU A 136 14.09 20.80 3.34
CA LEU A 136 13.72 19.79 4.34
C LEU A 136 14.95 18.97 4.71
N VAL A 137 15.23 18.86 6.01
CA VAL A 137 16.31 18.03 6.55
C VAL A 137 15.78 16.62 6.76
N ASP A 138 16.35 15.63 6.09
CA ASP A 138 16.02 14.22 6.28
C ASP A 138 16.46 13.75 7.67
N LEU A 139 15.51 13.25 8.46
CA LEU A 139 15.77 12.76 9.80
C LEU A 139 16.60 11.46 9.83
N ASN A 140 16.70 10.76 8.70
CA ASN A 140 17.45 9.51 8.60
C ASN A 140 18.96 9.74 8.46
N ASP A 141 19.39 10.72 7.66
CA ASP A 141 20.81 10.94 7.36
C ASP A 141 21.30 12.39 7.51
N GLY A 142 20.40 13.34 7.81
CA GLY A 142 20.71 14.75 7.99
C GLY A 142 20.88 15.54 6.70
N GLN A 143 20.69 14.95 5.51
CA GLN A 143 20.79 15.66 4.25
C GLN A 143 19.64 16.65 4.08
N THR A 144 19.89 17.77 3.39
CA THR A 144 18.87 18.77 3.07
C THR A 144 18.42 18.63 1.62
N HIS A 145 17.11 18.55 1.41
CA HIS A 145 16.50 18.43 0.09
C HIS A 145 15.53 19.58 -0.15
N ARG A 146 15.55 20.15 -1.36
CA ARG A 146 14.53 21.10 -1.81
C ARG A 146 13.34 20.32 -2.37
N LEU A 147 12.23 20.25 -1.62
CA LEU A 147 11.08 19.39 -1.92
C LEU A 147 9.76 20.12 -1.63
N PRO A 148 8.63 19.69 -2.23
CA PRO A 148 7.33 20.24 -1.89
C PRO A 148 6.96 19.94 -0.43
N ARG A 149 6.31 20.90 0.24
CA ARG A 149 5.60 20.64 1.50
C ARG A 149 4.31 19.89 1.23
N ALA A 150 4.02 18.89 2.05
CA ALA A 150 2.70 18.25 2.06
C ALA A 150 1.67 19.14 2.78
N ARG A 151 0.42 19.13 2.31
CA ARG A 151 -0.68 19.89 2.93
C ARG A 151 -0.83 19.50 4.41
N GLY A 152 -0.86 20.50 5.30
CA GLY A 152 -0.94 20.31 6.75
C GLY A 152 0.41 20.14 7.47
N PHE A 153 1.50 19.92 6.74
CA PHE A 153 2.86 19.76 7.30
C PHE A 153 3.59 21.11 7.28
N ARG A 154 4.05 21.60 8.43
CA ARG A 154 4.62 22.97 8.56
C ARG A 154 6.07 23.00 9.03
N GLY A 155 6.64 21.86 9.39
CA GLY A 155 8.00 21.79 9.92
C GLY A 155 9.08 21.67 8.86
N SER A 156 10.34 21.59 9.28
CA SER A 156 11.50 21.62 8.38
C SER A 156 12.16 20.25 8.17
N TYR A 157 11.53 19.17 8.64
CA TYR A 157 12.08 17.83 8.53
C TYR A 157 11.39 16.97 7.47
N LEU A 158 12.15 16.10 6.83
CA LEU A 158 11.65 15.03 5.96
C LEU A 158 11.70 13.70 6.75
N LEU A 159 10.59 12.95 6.74
CA LEU A 159 10.46 11.71 7.51
C LEU A 159 10.28 10.50 6.59
N GLN A 160 11.22 9.56 6.63
CA GLN A 160 11.07 8.25 5.99
C GLN A 160 10.12 7.36 6.81
N VAL A 161 9.17 6.66 6.18
CA VAL A 161 8.20 5.79 6.90
C VAL A 161 8.40 4.30 6.68
N ARG A 162 9.34 3.87 5.81
CA ARG A 162 9.56 2.44 5.54
C ARG A 162 10.54 1.75 6.48
N GLY A 163 11.73 2.29 6.66
CA GLY A 163 12.82 1.54 7.28
C GLY A 163 12.52 1.15 8.73
N ALA A 164 12.87 -0.07 9.13
CA ALA A 164 12.76 -0.53 10.51
C ALA A 164 13.60 0.32 11.49
N GLU A 165 14.70 0.90 10.99
CA GLU A 165 15.59 1.80 11.72
C GLU A 165 15.25 3.27 11.55
N SER A 166 14.23 3.60 10.73
CA SER A 166 13.84 4.98 10.48
C SER A 166 13.19 5.61 11.70
N PRO A 167 13.41 6.92 11.94
CA PRO A 167 12.62 7.71 12.88
C PRO A 167 11.09 7.60 12.66
N GLY A 168 10.64 7.33 11.43
CA GLY A 168 9.23 7.19 11.07
C GLY A 168 8.67 5.76 11.14
N PHE A 169 9.41 4.79 11.69
CA PHE A 169 9.00 3.37 11.72
C PHE A 169 7.61 3.13 12.32
N LEU A 170 7.17 4.00 13.24
CA LEU A 170 5.82 3.95 13.82
C LEU A 170 4.66 4.14 12.80
N LEU A 171 4.97 4.55 11.56
CA LEU A 171 4.06 4.68 10.40
C LEU A 171 4.30 3.59 9.34
N ASN A 172 5.28 2.70 9.54
CA ASN A 172 5.53 1.57 8.67
C ASN A 172 4.25 0.70 8.56
N PRO A 173 3.91 0.20 7.36
CA PRO A 173 2.67 -0.55 7.17
C PRO A 173 2.62 -1.90 7.89
N ALA A 174 3.75 -2.45 8.34
CA ALA A 174 3.82 -3.59 9.26
C ALA A 174 3.51 -3.21 10.71
N VAL A 175 3.61 -1.92 11.09
CA VAL A 175 3.30 -1.41 12.44
C VAL A 175 1.87 -0.88 12.54
N VAL A 176 1.34 -0.28 11.48
CA VAL A 176 -0.04 0.22 11.46
C VAL A 176 -1.02 -0.95 11.45
N PRO A 177 -1.89 -1.12 12.47
CA PRO A 177 -2.89 -2.18 12.49
C PRO A 177 -3.95 -1.97 11.42
N VAL A 178 -4.49 -3.05 10.87
CA VAL A 178 -5.72 -2.96 10.08
C VAL A 178 -6.87 -2.50 10.96
N HIS A 179 -7.68 -1.55 10.49
CA HIS A 179 -8.72 -0.93 11.34
C HIS A 179 -9.91 -1.85 11.63
N ASP A 180 -10.21 -2.79 10.73
CA ASP A 180 -11.35 -3.71 10.85
C ASP A 180 -10.84 -5.15 10.97
N PRO A 181 -11.09 -5.84 12.10
CA PRO A 181 -10.69 -7.23 12.29
C PRO A 181 -11.22 -8.19 11.21
N ALA A 182 -12.34 -7.88 10.54
CA ALA A 182 -12.88 -8.69 9.45
C ALA A 182 -12.03 -8.67 8.17
N LEU A 183 -10.99 -7.83 8.13
CA LEU A 183 -9.99 -7.77 7.05
C LEU A 183 -8.75 -8.64 7.33
N ILE A 184 -8.63 -9.20 8.54
CA ILE A 184 -7.51 -10.10 8.89
C ILE A 184 -7.72 -11.44 8.19
N ILE A 185 -6.73 -11.84 7.39
CA ILE A 185 -6.78 -13.08 6.61
C ILE A 185 -5.65 -14.00 7.09
N PRO A 186 -5.98 -15.17 7.68
CA PRO A 186 -4.97 -16.14 8.05
C PRO A 186 -4.44 -16.82 6.78
N HIS A 187 -3.15 -16.68 6.53
CA HIS A 187 -2.44 -17.39 5.46
C HIS A 187 -1.19 -18.02 6.07
N PRO A 188 -1.30 -19.15 6.79
CA PRO A 188 -0.22 -19.69 7.64
C PRO A 188 1.04 -20.10 6.88
N GLN A 189 0.95 -20.25 5.56
CA GLN A 189 2.07 -20.57 4.68
C GLN A 189 2.69 -19.33 4.01
N MET A 190 2.17 -18.13 4.28
CA MET A 190 2.76 -16.90 3.75
C MET A 190 3.94 -16.49 4.63
N GLU A 191 5.04 -16.15 3.98
CA GLU A 191 6.21 -15.53 4.59
C GLU A 191 6.37 -14.11 4.05
N GLY A 192 7.01 -13.24 4.82
CA GLY A 192 7.27 -11.86 4.45
C GLY A 192 7.83 -11.06 5.61
N TRP A 193 8.65 -10.06 5.32
CA TRP A 193 9.28 -9.18 6.32
C TRP A 193 8.24 -8.56 7.28
N PHE A 194 7.07 -8.19 6.76
CA PHE A 194 5.96 -7.60 7.50
C PHE A 194 5.34 -8.52 8.56
N LEU A 195 5.61 -9.83 8.51
CA LEU A 195 5.19 -10.78 9.55
C LEU A 195 6.19 -10.88 10.71
N HIS A 196 7.39 -10.33 10.54
CA HIS A 196 8.45 -10.31 11.55
C HIS A 196 8.62 -8.93 12.21
N GLU A 197 7.86 -7.94 11.75
CA GLU A 197 7.86 -6.57 12.26
C GLU A 197 6.49 -6.19 12.82
N GLY A 198 6.49 -5.20 13.72
CA GLY A 198 5.28 -4.51 14.18
C GLY A 198 4.15 -5.43 14.65
N CYS A 199 2.96 -5.24 14.07
CA CYS A 199 1.74 -5.97 14.40
C CYS A 199 1.60 -7.30 13.65
N GLN A 200 2.61 -7.72 12.89
CA GLN A 200 2.63 -8.99 12.17
C GLN A 200 1.37 -9.17 11.28
N HIS A 201 0.68 -10.31 11.40
CA HIS A 201 -0.54 -10.63 10.66
C HIS A 201 -1.74 -9.70 10.94
N LEU A 202 -1.64 -8.81 11.93
CA LEU A 202 -2.66 -7.80 12.27
C LEU A 202 -2.41 -6.45 11.57
N SER A 203 -1.30 -6.33 10.84
CA SER A 203 -0.90 -5.08 10.19
C SER A 203 -1.65 -4.80 8.89
N VAL A 204 -1.64 -3.55 8.46
CA VAL A 204 -2.21 -3.14 7.17
C VAL A 204 -1.41 -3.70 6.00
N GLU A 205 -0.09 -3.90 6.14
CA GLU A 205 0.73 -4.61 5.16
C GLU A 205 0.32 -6.08 5.05
N ALA A 206 0.08 -6.76 6.18
CA ALA A 206 -0.41 -8.13 6.17
C ALA A 206 -1.76 -8.24 5.47
N PHE A 207 -2.72 -7.35 5.76
CA PHE A 207 -3.96 -7.26 5.00
C PHE A 207 -3.68 -7.12 3.50
N TRP A 208 -2.83 -6.15 3.11
CA TRP A 208 -2.55 -5.87 1.70
C TRP A 208 -1.96 -7.07 0.96
N GLN A 209 -1.02 -7.78 1.59
CA GLN A 209 -0.30 -8.90 0.97
C GLN A 209 -1.12 -10.19 0.99
N MET A 210 -1.76 -10.50 2.11
CA MET A 210 -2.45 -11.77 2.34
C MET A 210 -3.86 -11.80 1.73
N SER A 211 -4.46 -10.64 1.41
CA SER A 211 -5.75 -10.57 0.72
C SER A 211 -5.67 -10.76 -0.79
N LYS A 212 -4.49 -10.74 -1.41
CA LYS A 212 -4.37 -10.77 -2.87
C LYS A 212 -4.92 -12.05 -3.46
N VAL A 213 -5.64 -11.91 -4.57
CA VAL A 213 -6.15 -13.01 -5.38
C VAL A 213 -5.89 -12.68 -6.85
N VAL A 214 -5.39 -13.65 -7.59
CA VAL A 214 -5.36 -13.58 -9.06
C VAL A 214 -6.74 -14.00 -9.56
N GLU A 215 -7.39 -13.13 -10.31
CA GLU A 215 -8.58 -13.48 -11.09
C GLU A 215 -8.18 -13.67 -12.56
N VAL A 216 -8.79 -14.66 -13.21
CA VAL A 216 -8.56 -14.97 -14.62
C VAL A 216 -9.89 -14.99 -15.34
N ARG A 217 -9.92 -14.46 -16.57
CA ARG A 217 -11.09 -14.60 -17.45
C ARG A 217 -11.40 -16.06 -17.69
N TYR A 218 -12.66 -16.44 -17.56
CA TYR A 218 -13.02 -17.85 -17.49
C TYR A 218 -12.74 -18.60 -18.80
N ASP A 219 -12.86 -17.94 -19.96
CA ASP A 219 -12.44 -18.50 -21.25
C ASP A 219 -10.93 -18.82 -21.31
N ARG A 220 -10.09 -17.93 -20.78
CA ARG A 220 -8.63 -18.16 -20.67
C ARG A 220 -8.29 -19.27 -19.69
N PHE A 221 -8.99 -19.31 -18.56
CA PHE A 221 -8.82 -20.37 -17.57
C PHE A 221 -9.17 -21.76 -18.14
N LEU A 222 -10.27 -21.87 -18.89
CA LEU A 222 -10.65 -23.11 -19.55
C LEU A 222 -9.67 -23.53 -20.65
N ALA A 223 -9.09 -22.56 -21.38
CA ALA A 223 -8.11 -22.82 -22.43
C ALA A 223 -6.80 -23.46 -21.91
N LEU A 224 -6.50 -23.35 -20.61
CA LEU A 224 -5.32 -23.98 -20.00
C LEU A 224 -5.34 -25.52 -20.01
N GLY A 225 -6.50 -26.16 -20.16
CA GLY A 225 -6.60 -27.62 -20.08
C GLY A 225 -6.06 -28.15 -18.74
N ALA A 226 -5.10 -29.09 -18.78
CA ALA A 226 -4.52 -29.68 -17.58
C ALA A 226 -3.70 -28.69 -16.72
N VAL A 227 -3.17 -27.61 -17.31
CA VAL A 227 -2.37 -26.61 -16.57
C VAL A 227 -3.21 -25.88 -15.51
N ARG A 228 -4.55 -25.92 -15.62
CA ARG A 228 -5.47 -25.31 -14.65
C ARG A 228 -5.38 -25.88 -13.23
N HIS A 229 -4.75 -27.04 -13.03
CA HIS A 229 -4.53 -27.61 -11.70
C HIS A 229 -3.48 -26.82 -10.89
N HIS A 230 -2.60 -26.09 -11.57
CA HIS A 230 -1.57 -25.25 -10.96
C HIS A 230 -1.48 -23.90 -11.71
N PRO A 231 -2.56 -23.09 -11.70
CA PRO A 231 -2.68 -21.92 -12.56
C PRO A 231 -1.66 -20.82 -12.21
N LEU A 232 -1.10 -20.86 -11.00
CA LEU A 232 -0.09 -19.92 -10.49
C LEU A 232 1.32 -20.53 -10.42
N ALA A 233 1.56 -21.71 -10.99
CA ALA A 233 2.90 -22.32 -11.02
C ALA A 233 3.93 -21.36 -11.64
N GLY A 234 5.09 -21.21 -11.00
CA GLY A 234 6.15 -20.30 -11.45
C GLY A 234 6.05 -18.87 -10.91
N LEU A 235 4.99 -18.54 -10.17
CA LEU A 235 4.98 -17.37 -9.29
C LEU A 235 5.67 -17.78 -7.98
N THR A 236 6.96 -17.51 -7.87
CA THR A 236 7.64 -17.56 -6.57
C THR A 236 7.33 -16.29 -5.80
N ALA A 237 7.02 -16.44 -4.51
CA ALA A 237 7.14 -15.34 -3.55
C ALA A 237 8.63 -15.01 -3.31
#